data_AF-A0AAX3Q6E1-F1
#
_entry.id   AF-A0AAX3Q6E1-F1
#
_cell.length_a   1.000
_cell.length_b   1.000
_cell.length_c   1.000
_cell.angle_alpha   90.00
_cell.angle_beta   90.00
_cell.angle_gamma   90.00
#
_symmetry.space_group_name_H-M   'P 1'
#
loop_
_entity.id
_entity.type
_entity.pdbx_description
1 polymer ?
#
loop_
_entity_poly.entity_id
_entity_poly.type
_entity_poly.pdbx_seq_one_letter_code
_entity_poly.pdbx_strand_id
1 'polypeptide(L)'
;MGKSEMFQDFNFKLVVIEALLDKEPLFLKELKDLIDKYTNHFEWYAGAGPIVEIRAFLEELILETSDLEKIESLCFDGGNEIYHILKPDWDGEDGLFDVISVEGFQNSKNLKTVEYISMCYPKVLEPFKQAGIEIED
;
A
#
# COMPACT_ATOMS: atom_id res chain seq x y z
N MET A 1 15.51 2.59 16.66
CA MET A 1 15.49 2.89 15.22
C MET A 1 14.70 1.78 14.56
N GLY A 2 13.60 1.99 13.86
CA GLY A 2 12.74 3.15 13.70
C GLY A 2 11.53 2.59 12.97
N LYS A 3 10.45 2.25 13.69
CA LYS A 3 9.17 2.01 13.01
C LYS A 3 8.82 3.33 12.35
N SER A 4 8.74 3.34 11.03
CA SER A 4 8.33 4.54 10.30
C SER A 4 6.93 4.91 10.79
N GLU A 5 6.83 5.93 11.65
CA GLU A 5 5.57 6.50 12.14
C GLU A 5 4.86 7.33 11.05
N MET A 6 5.32 7.22 9.79
CA MET A 6 4.86 8.04 8.66
C MET A 6 3.40 7.77 8.31
N PHE A 7 2.95 6.52 8.45
CA PHE A 7 1.56 6.11 8.23
C PHE A 7 1.07 5.37 9.45
N GLN A 8 -0.07 5.77 9.99
CA GLN A 8 -0.65 5.13 11.16
C GLN A 8 -1.09 3.68 10.86
N ASP A 9 -1.57 3.46 9.64
CA ASP A 9 -2.06 2.18 9.16
C ASP A 9 -1.10 1.60 8.12
N PHE A 10 -0.69 0.35 8.36
CA PHE A 10 0.14 -0.38 7.41
C PHE A 10 -0.59 -0.63 6.09
N ASN A 11 -1.88 -0.93 6.10
CA ASN A 11 -2.62 -1.20 4.87
C ASN A 11 -2.75 0.07 4.02
N PHE A 12 -2.85 1.25 4.64
CA PHE A 12 -2.76 2.51 3.90
C PHE A 12 -1.37 2.73 3.29
N LYS A 13 -0.30 2.39 4.02
CA LYS A 13 1.05 2.42 3.47
C LYS A 13 1.18 1.53 2.23
N LEU A 14 0.49 0.38 2.17
CA LEU A 14 0.46 -0.46 0.96
C LEU A 14 -0.16 0.27 -0.23
N VAL A 15 -1.28 0.99 -0.03
CA VAL A 15 -1.89 1.82 -1.09
C VAL A 15 -0.92 2.90 -1.59
N VAL A 16 -0.14 3.50 -0.69
CA VAL A 16 0.90 4.48 -1.06
C VAL A 16 2.04 3.82 -1.84
N ILE A 17 2.46 2.61 -1.45
CA ILE A 17 3.52 1.85 -2.13
C ILE A 17 3.05 1.42 -3.52
N GLU A 18 1.80 0.97 -3.66
CA GLU A 18 1.17 0.63 -4.94
C GLU A 18 1.29 1.80 -5.93
N ALA A 19 0.86 2.99 -5.51
CA ALA A 19 0.92 4.20 -6.34
C ALA A 19 2.34 4.64 -6.72
N LEU A 20 3.37 4.02 -6.13
CA LEU A 20 4.77 4.25 -6.45
C LEU A 20 5.34 3.17 -7.36
N LEU A 21 4.78 1.97 -7.47
CA LEU A 21 5.43 0.83 -8.15
C LEU A 21 5.83 1.14 -9.61
N ASP A 22 5.04 1.95 -10.31
CA ASP A 22 5.28 2.40 -11.69
C ASP A 22 6.08 3.71 -11.81
N LYS A 23 6.46 4.34 -10.69
CA LYS A 23 7.14 5.66 -10.63
C LYS A 23 8.63 5.56 -10.32
N GLU A 24 9.24 4.40 -10.57
CA GLU A 24 10.64 4.08 -10.31
C GLU A 24 11.11 4.54 -8.91
N PRO A 25 10.48 4.03 -7.83
CA PRO A 25 10.83 4.43 -6.47
C PRO A 25 12.14 3.77 -6.06
N LEU A 26 12.83 4.38 -5.09
CA LEU A 26 14.18 3.96 -4.70
C LEU A 26 14.23 2.53 -4.15
N PHE A 27 13.13 2.08 -3.55
CA PHE A 27 13.00 0.73 -2.98
C PHE A 27 12.67 -0.37 -4.01
N LEU A 28 12.33 0.00 -5.26
CA LEU A 28 11.78 -0.94 -6.24
C LEU A 28 12.70 -2.12 -6.52
N LYS A 29 14.02 -1.88 -6.58
CA LYS A 29 15.01 -2.93 -6.83
C LYS A 29 15.00 -3.97 -5.71
N GLU A 30 15.06 -3.53 -4.46
CA GLU A 30 15.09 -4.43 -3.31
C GLU A 30 13.77 -5.21 -3.17
N LEU A 31 12.64 -4.55 -3.42
CA LEU A 31 11.34 -5.22 -3.47
C LEU A 31 11.32 -6.33 -4.55
N LYS A 32 11.84 -6.05 -5.75
CA LYS A 32 11.94 -7.06 -6.82
C LYS A 32 12.82 -8.25 -6.44
N ASP A 33 13.96 -7.99 -5.79
CA ASP A 33 14.85 -9.05 -5.30
C ASP A 33 14.16 -9.94 -4.25
N LEU A 34 13.33 -9.35 -3.37
CA LEU A 34 12.51 -10.10 -2.40
C LEU A 34 11.38 -10.89 -3.08
N ILE A 35 10.70 -10.30 -4.06
CA ILE A 35 9.64 -10.96 -4.82
C ILE A 35 10.21 -12.21 -5.51
N ASP A 36 11.33 -12.08 -6.24
CA ASP A 36 11.96 -13.21 -6.93
C ASP A 36 12.37 -14.33 -5.95
N LYS A 37 12.84 -13.94 -4.76
CA LYS A 37 13.29 -14.89 -3.75
C LYS A 37 12.15 -15.67 -3.09
N TYR A 38 11.02 -15.02 -2.79
CA TYR A 38 10.00 -15.58 -1.90
C TYR A 38 8.68 -15.96 -2.58
N THR A 39 8.37 -15.43 -3.76
CA THR A 39 7.11 -15.78 -4.44
C THR A 39 7.22 -17.07 -5.26
N ASN A 40 8.42 -17.40 -5.78
CA ASN A 40 8.67 -18.61 -6.57
C ASN A 40 8.44 -19.93 -5.81
N HIS A 41 8.53 -19.91 -4.48
CA HIS A 41 8.33 -21.07 -3.62
C HIS A 41 7.04 -20.99 -2.80
N PHE A 42 6.15 -20.07 -3.15
CA PHE A 42 4.90 -19.89 -2.43
C PHE A 42 4.00 -21.12 -2.57
N GLU A 43 3.56 -21.67 -1.45
CA GLU A 43 2.61 -22.78 -1.41
C GLU A 43 1.18 -22.24 -1.46
N TRP A 44 0.56 -22.37 -2.62
CA TRP A 44 -0.80 -21.89 -2.88
C TRP A 44 -1.83 -22.64 -2.04
N TYR A 45 -2.79 -21.90 -1.48
CA TYR A 45 -3.93 -22.43 -0.72
C TYR A 45 -3.54 -23.23 0.54
N ALA A 46 -2.32 -23.03 1.06
CA ALA A 46 -1.88 -23.62 2.32
C ALA A 46 -2.57 -23.00 3.56
N GLY A 47 -3.42 -21.99 3.36
CA GLY A 47 -3.97 -21.15 4.43
C GLY A 47 -2.91 -20.26 5.10
N ALA A 48 -1.75 -20.10 4.44
CA ALA A 48 -0.69 -19.22 4.91
C ALA A 48 -1.10 -17.75 4.79
N GLY A 49 -0.69 -16.94 5.77
CA GLY A 49 -0.82 -15.49 5.70
C GLY A 49 0.16 -14.87 4.70
N PRO A 50 0.33 -13.53 4.73
CA PRO A 50 1.32 -12.85 3.91
C PRO A 50 2.75 -13.39 4.07
N ILE A 51 3.54 -13.32 3.00
CA ILE A 51 4.98 -13.62 2.98
C ILE A 51 5.68 -12.72 4.00
N VAL A 52 6.21 -13.34 5.06
CA VAL A 52 6.71 -12.64 6.26
C VAL A 52 7.87 -11.72 5.93
N GLU A 53 8.77 -12.13 5.03
CA GLU A 53 9.97 -11.39 4.67
C GLU A 53 9.65 -10.13 3.86
N ILE A 54 8.72 -10.23 2.91
CA ILE A 54 8.25 -9.06 2.14
C ILE A 54 7.47 -8.13 3.06
N ARG A 55 6.61 -8.67 3.92
CA ARG A 55 5.87 -7.88 4.91
C ARG A 55 6.81 -7.10 5.84
N ALA A 56 7.81 -7.76 6.41
CA ALA A 56 8.78 -7.13 7.30
C ALA A 56 9.53 -5.99 6.59
N PHE A 57 9.97 -6.22 5.34
CA PHE A 57 10.58 -5.18 4.52
C PHE A 57 9.65 -3.98 4.33
N LEU A 58 8.40 -4.20 3.91
CA LEU A 58 7.44 -3.12 3.68
C LEU A 58 7.04 -2.41 4.98
N GLU A 59 6.99 -3.09 6.13
CA GLU A 59 6.74 -2.49 7.44
C GLU A 59 7.89 -1.54 7.84
N GLU A 60 9.14 -1.96 7.64
CA GLU A 60 10.36 -1.20 7.98
C GLU A 60 10.72 -0.12 6.95
N LEU A 61 10.22 -0.24 5.71
CA LEU A 61 10.52 0.67 4.61
C LEU A 61 10.23 2.12 4.97
N ILE A 62 11.25 2.98 4.88
CA ILE A 62 11.08 4.43 4.96
C ILE A 62 10.93 4.95 3.54
N LEU A 63 9.79 5.57 3.24
CA LEU A 63 9.56 6.18 1.93
C LEU A 63 10.26 7.53 1.86
N GLU A 64 11.07 7.72 0.83
CA GLU A 64 11.79 8.96 0.61
C GLU A 64 10.84 10.07 0.17
N THR A 65 11.10 11.29 0.63
CA THR A 65 10.26 12.45 0.26
C THR A 65 10.19 12.63 -1.26
N SER A 66 11.29 12.37 -1.97
CA SER A 66 11.33 12.44 -3.44
C SER A 66 10.44 11.42 -4.14
N ASP A 67 10.14 10.29 -3.50
CA ASP A 67 9.18 9.31 -4.03
C ASP A 67 7.75 9.75 -3.73
N LEU A 68 7.47 10.16 -2.48
CA LEU A 68 6.15 10.64 -2.06
C LEU A 68 5.66 11.86 -2.85
N GLU A 69 6.57 12.73 -3.28
CA GLU A 69 6.25 13.88 -4.13
C GLU A 69 5.81 13.47 -5.55
N LYS A 70 6.03 12.23 -5.99
CA LYS A 70 5.55 11.74 -7.30
C LYS A 70 4.08 11.29 -7.27
N ILE A 71 3.47 11.22 -6.08
CA ILE A 71 2.10 10.74 -5.89
C ILE A 71 1.13 11.89 -6.15
N GLU A 72 0.34 11.76 -7.22
CA GLU A 72 -0.75 12.69 -7.55
C GLU A 72 -2.13 12.07 -7.33
N SER A 73 -2.22 10.75 -7.39
CA SER A 73 -3.43 9.97 -7.15
C SER A 73 -3.14 8.74 -6.30
N LEU A 74 -4.14 8.28 -5.55
CA LEU A 74 -4.15 6.98 -4.88
C LEU A 74 -5.36 6.18 -5.38
N CYS A 75 -5.25 4.85 -5.43
CA CYS A 75 -6.34 3.97 -5.82
C CYS A 75 -6.58 2.92 -4.72
N PHE A 76 -7.78 2.93 -4.16
CA PHE A 76 -8.24 1.94 -3.18
C PHE A 76 -8.98 0.82 -3.92
N ASP A 77 -8.24 -0.18 -4.39
CA ASP A 77 -8.75 -1.32 -5.15
C ASP A 77 -8.15 -2.63 -4.62
N GLY A 78 -9.00 -3.64 -4.36
CA GLY A 78 -8.57 -5.00 -4.00
C GLY A 78 -7.78 -5.69 -5.11
N GLY A 79 -7.82 -5.19 -6.34
CA GLY A 79 -6.99 -5.64 -7.45
C GLY A 79 -5.54 -5.13 -7.45
N ASN A 80 -5.15 -4.27 -6.49
CA ASN A 80 -3.79 -3.70 -6.44
C ASN A 80 -2.70 -4.78 -6.35
N GLU A 81 -1.60 -4.60 -7.08
CA GLU A 81 -0.50 -5.57 -7.20
C GLU A 81 0.16 -5.86 -5.84
N ILE A 82 0.28 -4.84 -4.99
CA ILE A 82 0.92 -4.92 -3.68
C ILE A 82 0.32 -6.02 -2.78
N TYR A 83 -0.97 -6.32 -2.90
CA TYR A 83 -1.62 -7.36 -2.10
C TYR A 83 -1.20 -8.75 -2.56
N HIS A 84 -1.08 -8.96 -3.87
CA HIS A 84 -0.61 -10.22 -4.45
C HIS A 84 0.90 -10.41 -4.29
N ILE A 85 1.67 -9.32 -4.19
CA ILE A 85 3.08 -9.36 -3.78
C ILE A 85 3.21 -9.91 -2.35
N LEU A 86 2.32 -9.50 -1.44
CA LEU A 86 2.32 -9.95 -0.06
C LEU A 86 1.71 -11.34 0.11
N LYS A 87 0.61 -11.63 -0.56
CA LYS A 87 -0.13 -12.88 -0.48
C LYS A 87 -0.61 -13.28 -1.90
N PRO A 88 0.20 -14.06 -2.65
CA PRO A 88 -0.10 -14.41 -4.04
C PRO A 88 -1.46 -15.05 -4.28
N ASP A 89 -1.98 -15.80 -3.30
CA ASP A 89 -3.26 -16.49 -3.35
C ASP A 89 -4.39 -15.74 -2.62
N TRP A 90 -4.23 -14.46 -2.29
CA TRP A 90 -5.31 -13.66 -1.72
C TRP A 90 -6.42 -13.49 -2.76
N ASP A 91 -7.65 -13.84 -2.35
CA ASP A 91 -8.84 -13.85 -3.19
C ASP A 91 -9.75 -12.63 -2.96
N GLY A 92 -9.41 -11.76 -2.01
CA GLY A 92 -10.19 -10.58 -1.67
C GLY A 92 -11.42 -10.86 -0.80
N GLU A 93 -11.61 -12.09 -0.29
CA GLU A 93 -12.82 -12.45 0.45
C GLU A 93 -12.78 -12.05 1.94
N ASP A 94 -11.61 -11.64 2.45
CA ASP A 94 -11.41 -11.20 3.83
C ASP A 94 -10.95 -9.73 3.94
N GLY A 95 -11.02 -9.20 5.15
CA GLY A 95 -10.57 -7.83 5.45
C GLY A 95 -9.07 -7.73 5.76
N LEU A 96 -8.24 -8.64 5.26
CA LEU A 96 -6.80 -8.69 5.57
C LEU A 96 -6.09 -7.37 5.23
N PHE A 97 -6.48 -6.75 4.11
CA PHE A 97 -5.90 -5.50 3.62
C PHE A 97 -6.83 -4.29 3.77
N ASP A 98 -7.90 -4.40 4.57
CA ASP A 98 -8.79 -3.27 4.84
C ASP A 98 -8.02 -2.12 5.50
N VAL A 99 -8.17 -0.92 4.95
CA VAL A 99 -7.64 0.32 5.48
C VAL A 99 -8.61 0.88 6.50
N ILE A 100 -8.10 1.16 7.70
CA ILE A 100 -8.85 1.72 8.83
C ILE A 100 -8.49 3.18 9.12
N SER A 101 -7.34 3.67 8.63
CA SER A 101 -6.91 5.06 8.76
C SER A 101 -6.07 5.49 7.57
N VAL A 102 -6.28 6.71 7.07
CA VAL A 102 -5.45 7.35 6.03
C VAL A 102 -4.45 8.36 6.62
N GLU A 103 -4.31 8.38 7.95
CA GLU A 103 -3.38 9.29 8.62
C GLU A 103 -1.95 9.06 8.14
N GLY A 104 -1.27 10.14 7.76
CA GLY A 104 0.01 10.11 7.05
C GLY A 104 -0.11 10.49 5.57
N PHE A 105 -1.31 10.64 5.02
CA PHE A 105 -1.48 11.09 3.63
C PHE A 105 -0.87 12.46 3.35
N GLN A 106 -0.71 13.30 4.38
CA GLN A 106 -0.11 14.63 4.30
C GLN A 106 1.37 14.58 3.85
N ASN A 107 2.01 13.42 3.92
CA ASN A 107 3.36 13.20 3.39
C ASN A 107 3.38 13.22 1.84
N SER A 108 2.26 12.87 1.19
CA SER A 108 2.08 12.91 -0.27
C SER A 108 1.57 14.29 -0.71
N LYS A 109 2.44 15.31 -0.69
CA LYS A 109 2.05 16.73 -0.86
C LYS A 109 1.39 17.07 -2.19
N ASN A 110 1.60 16.26 -3.22
CA ASN A 110 1.07 16.48 -4.56
C ASN A 110 -0.21 15.68 -4.83
N LEU A 111 -0.73 14.96 -3.82
CA LEU A 111 -1.97 14.18 -3.91
C LEU A 111 -3.17 15.10 -4.17
N LYS A 112 -3.93 14.78 -5.23
CA LYS A 112 -5.10 15.56 -5.67
C LYS A 112 -6.35 14.71 -5.75
N THR A 113 -6.23 13.45 -6.17
CA THR A 113 -7.36 12.56 -6.39
C THR A 113 -7.19 11.23 -5.66
N VAL A 114 -8.31 10.62 -5.27
CA VAL A 114 -8.38 9.26 -4.74
C VAL A 114 -9.47 8.54 -5.49
N GLU A 115 -9.11 7.48 -6.20
CA GLU A 115 -10.06 6.55 -6.78
C GLU A 115 -10.46 5.52 -5.71
N TYR A 116 -11.76 5.38 -5.48
CA TYR A 116 -12.33 4.52 -4.45
C TYR A 116 -13.17 3.42 -5.10
N ILE A 117 -12.65 2.19 -5.05
CA ILE A 117 -13.34 1.00 -5.54
C ILE A 117 -13.74 0.10 -4.37
N SER A 118 -12.82 -0.12 -3.42
CA SER A 118 -13.01 -1.00 -2.25
C SER A 118 -12.00 -0.71 -1.13
N MET A 119 -11.60 -1.71 -0.35
CA MET A 119 -10.52 -1.69 0.64
C MET A 119 -10.68 -0.80 1.87
N CYS A 120 -11.78 -0.06 2.01
CA CYS A 120 -12.08 0.64 3.26
C CYS A 120 -13.57 0.97 3.36
N TYR A 121 -14.03 1.32 4.57
CA TYR A 121 -15.33 1.97 4.71
C TYR A 121 -15.23 3.43 4.22
N PRO A 122 -16.24 3.99 3.53
CA PRO A 122 -16.19 5.36 3.01
C PRO A 122 -15.83 6.44 4.04
N LYS A 123 -16.17 6.22 5.32
CA LYS A 123 -15.81 7.12 6.43
C LYS A 123 -14.30 7.31 6.61
N VAL A 124 -13.49 6.35 6.17
CA VAL A 124 -12.02 6.36 6.25
C VAL A 124 -11.44 7.41 5.29
N LEU A 125 -12.17 7.77 4.23
CA LEU A 125 -11.77 8.77 3.23
C LEU A 125 -12.15 10.21 3.61
N GLU A 126 -12.88 10.43 4.71
CA GLU A 126 -13.29 11.77 5.13
C GLU A 126 -12.12 12.76 5.34
N PRO A 127 -10.94 12.36 5.86
CA PRO A 127 -9.78 13.25 5.95
C PRO A 127 -9.32 13.80 4.59
N PHE A 128 -9.40 13.01 3.52
CA PHE A 128 -9.07 13.46 2.16
C PHE A 128 -10.03 14.56 1.71
N LYS A 129 -11.34 14.33 1.88
CA LYS A 129 -12.37 15.33 1.53
C LYS A 129 -12.19 16.64 2.29
N GLN A 130 -11.86 16.56 3.58
CA GLN A 130 -11.58 17.74 4.42
C GLN A 130 -10.33 18.50 3.96
N ALA A 131 -9.35 17.80 3.39
CA ALA A 131 -8.14 18.39 2.81
C ALA A 131 -8.34 18.92 1.37
N GLY A 132 -9.54 18.77 0.79
CA GLY A 132 -9.84 19.22 -0.57
C GLY A 132 -9.33 18.27 -1.67
N ILE A 133 -9.02 17.02 -1.31
CA ILE A 133 -8.68 15.95 -2.26
C ILE A 133 -9.98 15.38 -2.83
N GLU A 134 -10.04 15.25 -4.15
CA GLU A 134 -11.19 14.73 -4.89
C GLU A 134 -11.29 13.22 -4.71
N ILE A 135 -12.50 12.71 -4.47
CA ILE A 135 -12.78 11.28 -4.39
C ILE A 135 -13.61 10.91 -5.61
N GLU A 136 -13.11 9.98 -6.42
CA GLU A 136 -13.79 9.40 -7.58
C GLU A 136 -14.28 8.00 -7.19
N ASP A 137 -15.57 7.72 -7.38
CA ASP A 137 -16.26 6.47 -6.98
C ASP A 137 -16.99 5.76 -8.13
#